data_AF-A0A661S2H6-F1
#
_entry.id   AF-A0A661S2H6-F1
#
_cell.length_a   1.000
_cell.length_b   1.000
_cell.length_c   1.000
_cell.angle_alpha   90.00
_cell.angle_beta   90.00
_cell.angle_gamma   90.00
#
_symmetry.space_group_name_H-M   'P 1'
#
loop_
_entity.id
_entity.type
_entity.pdbx_description
1 polymer ?
#
loop_
_entity_poly.entity_id
_entity_poly.type
_entity_poly.pdbx_seq_one_letter_code
_entity_poly.pdbx_strand_id
1 'polypeptide(L)'
;MAEGSGIVVDQGRWEWSEMWKKEDWWAIWIGFFILVAGMLVYFPHSGDMKGIIDKAQAEYGEAAQRTSAIKTIAWYKLSDGKKKAEARKVSTGKWLASFTHKTHSWSNNPLDAFFMDKEKVQAKVDAAKVKYEKKKAVEVAAFAQAKVAESLAEASGFKDESLNATATNAINTWRDAKLIAGNAKKKTKAKPYNQIFNLIGLGIFFCFLFGIPMIFMGQSFQKFAVAFIFVYGMTVVAWFFSYQVTMKHYGIGYAAWAIFLGMLVSNTVGTPKWAKPAIQTEYYIKTGLVLLGAKILFEKIITIGTAGIFVAWVVTPTVWLITYWFGQKIVGMPSKRLNAVICSDMSVCGVSAAIAAASACRAKKEELTLAVGLSLVFTAIMMIVMPAVIKSTFPVDKQMILGGAWMGGTIDASGAVAAAGAFLGEKALYVAATIKMIQNVLIGVIAFFLALYFTTRVEVEET
;
A
#
# COMPACT_ATOMS: atom_id res chain seq x y z
N MET A 1 0.92 1.93 -49.50
CA MET A 1 0.07 2.87 -48.73
C MET A 1 -0.87 2.03 -47.89
N ALA A 2 -0.58 1.85 -46.61
CA ALA A 2 -1.37 1.01 -45.69
C ALA A 2 -2.15 1.93 -44.74
N GLU A 3 -3.16 2.62 -45.28
CA GLU A 3 -4.21 3.23 -44.48
C GLU A 3 -5.30 2.17 -44.23
N GLY A 4 -5.60 1.87 -42.97
CA GLY A 4 -6.91 1.34 -42.60
C GLY A 4 -7.08 -0.14 -42.25
N SER A 5 -6.04 -0.92 -41.90
CA SER A 5 -6.25 -2.36 -41.60
C SER A 5 -7.00 -2.68 -40.30
N GLY A 6 -7.33 -1.69 -39.43
CA GLY A 6 -8.06 -1.94 -38.18
C GLY A 6 -7.32 -2.81 -37.14
N ILE A 7 -6.12 -3.30 -37.47
CA ILE A 7 -5.28 -4.16 -36.64
C ILE A 7 -4.46 -3.29 -35.66
N VAL A 8 -4.28 -3.79 -34.45
CA VAL A 8 -3.40 -3.17 -33.45
C VAL A 8 -1.94 -3.42 -33.86
N VAL A 9 -1.20 -2.36 -34.20
CA VAL A 9 0.22 -2.41 -34.55
C VAL A 9 0.97 -1.37 -33.71
N ASP A 10 1.98 -1.80 -32.96
CA ASP A 10 2.87 -0.89 -32.22
C ASP A 10 3.98 -0.38 -33.15
N GLN A 11 4.01 0.93 -33.39
CA GLN A 11 5.08 1.60 -34.14
C GLN A 11 6.03 2.30 -33.16
N GLY A 12 6.80 1.51 -32.42
CA GLY A 12 7.74 2.04 -31.43
C GLY A 12 8.93 2.75 -32.08
N ARG A 13 8.85 4.06 -32.29
CA ARG A 13 10.02 4.92 -32.48
C ARG A 13 10.42 5.51 -31.13
N TRP A 14 11.60 5.14 -30.64
CA TRP A 14 12.13 5.68 -29.39
C TRP A 14 12.52 7.15 -29.56
N GLU A 15 11.87 8.03 -28.79
CA GLU A 15 12.22 9.45 -28.71
C GLU A 15 12.55 9.85 -27.28
N TRP A 16 13.71 10.47 -27.06
CA TRP A 16 14.12 10.99 -25.74
C TRP A 16 13.14 12.00 -25.14
N SER A 17 12.33 12.65 -25.99
CA SER A 17 11.30 13.59 -25.55
C SER A 17 10.18 12.92 -24.74
N GLU A 18 9.98 11.61 -24.89
CA GLU A 18 8.99 10.85 -24.13
C GLU A 18 9.26 10.82 -22.63
N MET A 19 10.53 10.93 -22.22
CA MET A 19 10.93 10.91 -20.80
C MET A 19 10.39 12.09 -19.98
N TRP A 20 9.93 13.14 -20.65
CA TRP A 20 9.45 14.39 -20.04
C TRP A 20 8.02 14.72 -20.44
N LYS A 21 7.52 14.13 -21.53
CA LYS A 21 6.16 14.34 -22.03
C LYS A 21 5.15 13.30 -21.53
N LYS A 22 5.61 12.12 -21.09
CA LYS A 22 4.74 11.05 -20.59
C LYS A 22 4.68 11.02 -19.06
N GLU A 23 3.49 10.76 -18.54
CA GLU A 23 3.24 10.67 -17.08
C GLU A 23 3.98 9.50 -16.41
N ASP A 24 4.19 8.38 -17.12
CA ASP A 24 4.88 7.19 -16.60
C ASP A 24 6.30 7.54 -16.12
N TRP A 25 7.02 8.34 -16.91
CA TRP A 25 8.36 8.80 -16.58
C TRP A 25 8.35 9.78 -15.42
N TRP A 26 7.37 10.69 -15.35
CA TRP A 26 7.25 11.60 -14.22
C TRP A 26 6.97 10.88 -12.89
N ALA A 27 6.21 9.78 -12.90
CA ALA A 27 6.05 8.94 -11.72
C ALA A 27 7.40 8.38 -11.23
N ILE A 28 8.25 7.93 -12.16
CA ILE A 28 9.61 7.44 -11.86
C ILE A 28 10.50 8.57 -11.35
N TRP A 29 10.51 9.72 -12.03
CA TRP A 29 11.32 10.88 -11.66
C TRP A 29 10.96 11.38 -10.26
N ILE A 30 9.68 11.55 -9.95
CA ILE A 30 9.23 11.94 -8.60
C ILE A 30 9.71 10.94 -7.55
N GLY A 31 9.54 9.64 -7.82
CA GLY A 31 10.02 8.59 -6.95
C GLY A 31 11.52 8.69 -6.69
N PHE A 32 12.30 8.84 -7.76
CA PHE A 32 13.75 8.99 -7.70
C PHE A 32 14.18 10.23 -6.92
N PHE A 33 13.59 11.40 -7.20
CA PHE A 33 13.91 12.64 -6.48
C PHE A 33 13.60 12.54 -4.99
N ILE A 34 12.47 11.94 -4.62
CA ILE A 34 12.11 11.73 -3.21
C ILE A 34 13.12 10.79 -2.52
N LEU A 35 13.59 9.74 -3.21
CA LEU A 35 14.60 8.83 -2.66
C LEU A 35 15.96 9.51 -2.48
N VAL A 36 16.42 10.27 -3.48
CA VAL A 36 17.66 11.03 -3.39
C VAL A 36 17.58 12.06 -2.27
N ALA A 37 16.50 12.83 -2.18
CA ALA A 37 16.27 13.77 -1.08
C ALA A 37 16.27 13.06 0.28
N GLY A 38 15.63 11.88 0.37
CA GLY A 38 15.66 11.04 1.56
C GLY A 38 17.08 10.61 1.94
N MET A 39 17.88 10.15 0.98
CA MET A 39 19.28 9.78 1.21
C MET A 39 20.08 10.98 1.71
N LEU A 40 20.01 12.12 1.04
CA LEU A 40 20.73 13.33 1.47
C LEU A 40 20.37 13.79 2.89
N VAL A 41 19.11 13.63 3.30
CA VAL A 41 18.64 14.01 4.64
C VAL A 41 19.06 12.99 5.72
N TYR A 42 18.92 11.69 5.45
CA TYR A 42 19.05 10.66 6.48
C TYR A 42 20.43 10.00 6.54
N PHE A 43 21.17 9.92 5.43
CA PHE A 43 22.49 9.27 5.39
C PHE A 43 23.54 9.94 6.28
N PRO A 44 23.58 11.28 6.43
CA PRO A 44 24.48 11.94 7.38
C PRO A 44 24.24 11.56 8.85
N HIS A 45 23.04 11.10 9.20
CA HIS A 45 22.67 10.71 10.57
C HIS A 45 22.88 9.21 10.85
N SER A 46 23.52 8.48 9.92
CA SER A 46 23.78 7.05 10.05
C SER A 46 24.68 6.70 11.25
N GLY A 47 25.65 7.57 11.57
CA GLY A 47 26.51 7.43 12.75
C GLY A 47 25.75 7.47 14.07
N ASP A 48 24.81 8.40 14.24
CA ASP A 48 23.97 8.51 15.45
C ASP A 48 23.09 7.26 15.63
N MET A 49 22.53 6.75 14.53
CA MET A 49 21.71 5.54 14.54
C MET A 49 22.55 4.31 14.91
N LYS A 50 23.78 4.21 14.38
CA LYS A 50 24.71 3.15 14.75
C LYS A 50 25.10 3.22 16.23
N GLY A 51 25.38 4.41 16.75
CA GLY A 51 25.68 4.59 18.17
C GLY A 51 24.54 4.17 19.12
N ILE A 52 23.27 4.33 18.72
CA ILE A 52 22.12 3.82 19.48
C ILE A 52 22.06 2.28 19.46
N ILE A 53 22.35 1.68 18.30
CA ILE A 53 22.39 0.22 18.14
C ILE A 53 23.54 -0.36 18.97
N ASP A 54 24.72 0.25 18.91
CA ASP A 54 25.92 -0.21 19.61
C ASP A 54 25.75 -0.10 21.13
N LYS A 55 25.12 0.98 21.63
CA LYS A 55 24.75 1.08 23.06
C LYS A 55 23.78 -0.02 23.49
N ALA A 56 22.74 -0.30 22.69
CA ALA A 56 21.80 -1.37 23.00
C ALA A 56 22.49 -2.76 22.96
N GLN A 57 23.42 -2.95 22.02
CA GLN A 57 24.21 -4.16 21.89
C GLN A 57 25.20 -4.35 23.04
N ALA A 58 25.84 -3.27 23.53
CA ALA A 58 26.71 -3.33 24.70
C ALA A 58 25.95 -3.63 26.00
N GLU A 59 24.74 -3.07 26.16
CA GLU A 59 23.95 -3.21 27.40
C GLU A 59 23.21 -4.55 27.49
N TYR A 60 22.76 -5.11 26.36
CA TYR A 60 21.89 -6.30 26.34
C TYR A 60 22.39 -7.43 25.44
N GLY A 61 23.47 -7.25 24.67
CA GLY A 61 23.94 -8.21 23.67
C GLY A 61 24.34 -9.55 24.26
N GLU A 62 25.22 -9.54 25.26
CA GLU A 62 25.67 -10.76 25.95
C GLU A 62 24.50 -11.49 26.64
N ALA A 63 23.64 -10.74 27.33
CA ALA A 63 22.48 -11.30 28.00
C ALA A 63 21.40 -11.84 27.04
N ALA A 64 21.29 -11.28 25.84
CA ALA A 64 20.36 -11.71 24.80
C ALA A 64 20.83 -12.96 24.04
N GLN A 65 22.13 -13.27 24.07
CA GLN A 65 22.72 -14.44 23.40
C GLN A 65 22.91 -15.65 24.32
N ARG A 66 22.53 -15.54 25.60
CA ARG A 66 22.67 -16.62 26.60
C ARG A 66 22.00 -17.93 26.20
N THR A 67 20.89 -17.87 25.45
CA THR A 67 20.12 -19.07 25.08
C THR A 67 19.32 -18.83 23.80
N SER A 68 19.27 -19.84 22.92
CA SER A 68 18.41 -19.84 21.73
C SER A 68 17.03 -20.46 21.96
N ALA A 69 16.83 -21.15 23.10
CA ALA A 69 15.61 -21.89 23.44
C ALA A 69 14.40 -20.99 23.74
N ILE A 70 14.61 -19.83 24.38
CA ILE A 70 13.55 -18.86 24.66
C ILE A 70 13.97 -17.44 24.32
N LYS A 71 13.00 -16.59 23.97
CA LYS A 71 13.22 -15.14 23.81
C LYS A 71 13.22 -14.47 25.19
N THR A 72 14.41 -14.29 25.75
CA THR A 72 14.62 -13.69 27.07
C THR A 72 14.18 -12.22 27.16
N ILE A 73 14.00 -11.70 28.37
CA ILE A 73 13.78 -10.27 28.60
C ILE A 73 14.89 -9.43 27.96
N ALA A 74 16.16 -9.88 28.07
CA ALA A 74 17.31 -9.22 27.46
C ALA A 74 17.20 -9.16 25.93
N TRP A 75 16.76 -10.25 25.28
CA TRP A 75 16.50 -10.26 23.84
C TRP A 75 15.45 -9.23 23.43
N TYR A 76 14.34 -9.13 24.17
CA TYR A 76 13.31 -8.12 23.89
C TYR A 76 13.79 -6.69 24.14
N LYS A 77 14.61 -6.45 25.17
CA LYS A 77 15.21 -5.14 25.43
C LYS A 77 16.22 -4.74 24.35
N LEU A 78 17.03 -5.69 23.88
CA LEU A 78 17.93 -5.50 22.74
C LEU A 78 17.14 -5.16 21.46
N SER A 79 16.09 -5.93 21.16
CA SER A 79 15.23 -5.70 20.00
C SER A 79 14.53 -4.34 20.06
N ASP A 80 13.94 -3.98 21.21
CA ASP A 80 13.33 -2.66 21.42
C ASP A 80 14.37 -1.54 21.35
N GLY A 81 15.59 -1.77 21.84
CA GLY A 81 16.72 -0.85 21.78
C GLY A 81 17.18 -0.58 20.35
N LYS A 82 17.36 -1.63 19.54
CA LYS A 82 17.65 -1.52 18.10
C LYS A 82 16.54 -0.78 17.35
N LYS A 83 15.27 -1.04 17.68
CA LYS A 83 14.11 -0.28 17.15
C LYS A 83 14.07 1.19 17.58
N LYS A 84 14.91 1.64 18.52
CA LYS A 84 15.06 3.07 18.81
C LYS A 84 15.85 3.79 17.73
N ALA A 85 16.74 3.11 17.00
CA ALA A 85 17.47 3.64 15.86
C ALA A 85 16.57 3.69 14.62
N GLU A 86 15.59 4.59 14.64
CA GLU A 86 14.69 4.84 13.51
C GLU A 86 14.96 6.23 12.93
N ALA A 87 15.16 6.31 11.61
CA ALA A 87 15.35 7.56 10.88
C ALA A 87 14.25 8.61 11.18
N ARG A 88 13.02 8.16 11.47
CA ARG A 88 11.88 9.02 11.86
C ARG A 88 12.11 9.81 13.16
N LYS A 89 13.08 9.42 14.00
CA LYS A 89 13.36 10.07 15.30
C LYS A 89 14.41 11.18 15.21
N VAL A 90 15.07 11.35 14.06
CA VAL A 90 15.91 12.51 13.73
C VAL A 90 15.02 13.77 13.70
N SER A 91 15.59 14.95 13.95
CA SER A 91 14.89 16.24 13.92
C SER A 91 14.07 16.43 12.65
N THR A 92 14.66 16.19 11.48
CA THR A 92 14.00 16.27 10.18
C THR A 92 12.89 15.24 10.04
N GLY A 93 13.09 14.01 10.53
CA GLY A 93 12.06 12.97 10.52
C GLY A 93 10.86 13.29 11.41
N LYS A 94 11.08 13.95 12.56
CA LYS A 94 10.00 14.43 13.44
C LYS A 94 9.23 15.59 12.81
N TRP A 95 9.92 16.54 12.18
CA TRP A 95 9.29 17.63 11.46
C TRP A 95 8.44 17.09 10.31
N LEU A 96 8.99 16.22 9.47
CA LEU A 96 8.27 15.62 8.34
C LEU A 96 7.05 14.82 8.81
N ALA A 97 7.19 14.05 9.90
CA ALA A 97 6.07 13.31 10.48
C ALA A 97 4.96 14.21 11.04
N SER A 98 5.30 15.41 11.49
CA SER A 98 4.32 16.41 11.94
C SER A 98 3.64 17.09 10.76
N PHE A 99 4.43 17.46 9.73
CA PHE A 99 3.93 18.14 8.53
C PHE A 99 3.01 17.24 7.69
N THR A 100 3.35 15.95 7.58
CA THR A 100 2.57 14.95 6.82
C THR A 100 1.46 14.29 7.64
N HIS A 101 1.21 14.77 8.86
CA HIS A 101 0.13 14.23 9.67
C HIS A 101 -1.22 14.48 8.97
N LYS A 102 -2.14 13.51 9.07
CA LYS A 102 -3.49 13.60 8.51
C LYS A 102 -4.42 14.30 9.52
N THR A 103 -5.73 14.14 9.36
CA THR A 103 -6.70 14.59 10.37
C THR A 103 -6.62 13.75 11.65
N HIS A 104 -6.96 14.36 12.79
CA HIS A 104 -7.05 13.66 14.06
C HIS A 104 -8.41 12.96 14.23
N SER A 105 -8.44 11.92 15.06
CA SER A 105 -9.70 11.24 15.38
C SER A 105 -10.59 12.12 16.25
N TRP A 106 -11.87 12.20 15.89
CA TRP A 106 -12.88 12.96 16.60
C TRP A 106 -14.07 12.05 16.98
N SER A 107 -14.97 12.51 17.86
CA SER A 107 -16.21 11.79 18.20
C SER A 107 -17.42 12.71 18.19
N ASN A 108 -17.48 13.66 19.13
CA ASN A 108 -18.65 14.53 19.33
C ASN A 108 -18.42 15.93 18.74
N ASN A 109 -17.18 16.40 18.73
CA ASN A 109 -16.81 17.70 18.18
C ASN A 109 -15.96 17.52 16.90
N PRO A 110 -16.46 17.89 15.72
CA PRO A 110 -15.71 17.78 14.47
C PRO A 110 -14.48 18.70 14.43
N LEU A 111 -14.46 19.81 15.18
CA LEU A 111 -13.31 20.71 15.25
C LEU A 111 -12.09 20.04 15.89
N ASP A 112 -12.29 19.04 16.76
CA ASP A 112 -11.21 18.24 17.34
C ASP A 112 -10.36 17.52 16.26
N ALA A 113 -10.91 17.32 15.05
CA ALA A 113 -10.15 16.73 13.94
C ALA A 113 -9.02 17.64 13.43
N PHE A 114 -9.15 18.95 13.61
CA PHE A 114 -8.28 19.97 13.01
C PHE A 114 -7.56 20.82 14.05
N PHE A 115 -8.19 21.07 15.20
CA PHE A 115 -7.70 22.00 16.18
C PHE A 115 -7.93 21.49 17.61
N MET A 116 -6.92 21.63 18.46
CA MET A 116 -7.07 21.31 19.87
C MET A 116 -6.31 22.31 20.75
N ASP A 117 -7.07 23.05 21.56
CA ASP A 117 -6.55 24.07 22.48
C ASP A 117 -5.69 23.51 23.61
N LYS A 118 -4.80 24.38 24.12
CA LYS A 118 -3.89 24.08 25.23
C LYS A 118 -4.63 23.54 26.47
N GLU A 119 -5.75 24.15 26.84
CA GLU A 119 -6.53 23.77 28.02
C GLU A 119 -7.20 22.39 27.88
N LYS A 120 -7.83 22.13 26.73
CA LYS A 120 -8.43 20.82 26.43
C LYS A 120 -7.39 19.72 26.37
N VAL A 121 -6.20 20.02 25.83
CA VAL A 121 -5.07 19.07 25.80
C VAL A 121 -4.59 18.77 27.22
N GLN A 122 -4.44 19.80 28.07
CA GLN A 122 -4.00 19.62 29.45
C GLN A 122 -4.98 18.74 30.24
N ALA A 123 -6.29 18.99 30.14
CA ALA A 123 -7.31 18.16 30.77
C ALA A 123 -7.29 16.70 30.28
N LYS A 124 -7.11 16.47 28.95
CA LYS A 124 -6.96 15.10 28.41
C LYS A 124 -5.66 14.45 28.87
N VAL A 125 -4.55 15.21 28.98
CA VAL A 125 -3.25 14.72 29.46
C VAL A 125 -3.33 14.32 30.93
N ASP A 126 -3.98 15.11 31.77
CA ASP A 126 -4.09 14.82 33.20
C ASP A 126 -4.98 13.61 33.46
N ALA A 127 -6.12 13.49 32.75
CA ALA A 127 -6.92 12.27 32.75
C ALA A 127 -6.14 11.05 32.21
N ALA A 128 -5.27 11.25 31.22
CA ALA A 128 -4.41 10.21 30.67
C ALA A 128 -3.28 9.80 31.63
N LYS A 129 -2.74 10.72 32.43
CA LYS A 129 -1.70 10.43 33.44
C LYS A 129 -2.23 9.48 34.50
N VAL A 130 -3.42 9.72 35.02
CA VAL A 130 -4.08 8.81 35.98
C VAL A 130 -4.25 7.40 35.39
N LYS A 131 -4.68 7.32 34.12
CA LYS A 131 -4.81 6.03 33.42
C LYS A 131 -3.44 5.38 33.16
N TYR A 132 -2.42 6.18 32.84
CA TYR A 132 -1.05 5.70 32.61
C TYR A 132 -0.44 5.11 33.88
N GLU A 133 -0.53 5.80 35.02
CA GLU A 133 0.02 5.29 36.28
C GLU A 133 -0.62 3.96 36.68
N LYS A 134 -1.95 3.82 36.54
CA LYS A 134 -2.64 2.53 36.76
C LYS A 134 -2.11 1.42 35.83
N LYS A 135 -1.93 1.71 34.54
CA LYS A 135 -1.43 0.71 33.56
C LYS A 135 0.06 0.41 33.72
N LYS A 136 0.85 1.39 34.17
CA LYS A 136 2.28 1.25 34.48
C LYS A 136 2.50 0.38 35.72
N ALA A 137 1.65 0.50 36.75
CA ALA A 137 1.70 -0.38 37.91
C ALA A 137 1.51 -1.86 37.51
N VAL A 138 0.58 -2.13 36.59
CA VAL A 138 0.36 -3.48 36.02
C VAL A 138 1.58 -3.95 35.22
N GLU A 139 2.20 -3.09 34.41
CA GLU A 139 3.45 -3.42 33.69
C GLU A 139 4.58 -3.79 34.66
N VAL A 140 4.76 -3.03 35.74
CA VAL A 140 5.81 -3.27 36.74
C VAL A 140 5.60 -4.60 37.46
N ALA A 141 4.34 -4.91 37.84
CA ALA A 141 4.01 -6.19 38.46
C ALA A 141 4.26 -7.38 37.52
N ALA A 142 3.82 -7.27 36.25
CA ALA A 142 4.05 -8.31 35.24
C ALA A 142 5.55 -8.48 34.93
N PHE A 143 6.33 -7.40 34.95
CA PHE A 143 7.79 -7.46 34.76
C PHE A 143 8.49 -8.21 35.90
N ALA A 144 8.08 -7.97 37.15
CA ALA A 144 8.63 -8.67 38.30
C ALA A 144 8.37 -10.18 38.21
N GLN A 145 7.15 -10.59 37.84
CA GLN A 145 6.79 -11.99 37.62
C GLN A 145 7.58 -12.63 36.47
N ALA A 146 7.74 -11.92 35.34
CA ALA A 146 8.53 -12.41 34.22
C ALA A 146 10.01 -12.62 34.59
N LYS A 147 10.59 -11.73 35.40
CA LYS A 147 11.98 -11.88 35.86
C LYS A 147 12.17 -13.10 36.76
N VAL A 148 11.22 -13.36 37.67
CA VAL A 148 11.25 -14.55 38.54
C VAL A 148 11.14 -15.82 37.69
N ALA A 149 10.17 -15.89 36.77
CA ALA A 149 9.99 -17.05 35.90
C ALA A 149 11.21 -17.31 34.99
N GLU A 150 11.84 -16.26 34.46
CA GLU A 150 13.07 -16.39 33.67
C GLU A 150 14.24 -16.90 34.52
N SER A 151 14.41 -16.42 35.76
CA SER A 151 15.48 -16.90 36.66
C SER A 151 15.32 -18.37 37.05
N LEU A 152 14.08 -18.86 37.16
CA LEU A 152 13.80 -20.28 37.42
C LEU A 152 14.12 -21.15 36.21
N ALA A 153 13.82 -20.69 34.99
CA ALA A 153 14.22 -21.38 33.76
C ALA A 153 15.75 -21.37 33.55
N GLU A 154 16.41 -20.25 33.91
CA GLU A 154 17.88 -20.11 33.87
C GLU A 154 18.57 -21.05 34.86
N ALA A 155 18.01 -21.26 36.06
CA ALA A 155 18.53 -22.21 37.04
C ALA A 155 18.55 -23.66 36.53
N SER A 156 17.62 -24.04 35.64
CA SER A 156 17.58 -25.33 34.96
C SER A 156 18.39 -25.36 33.65
N GLY A 157 19.15 -24.30 33.35
CA GLY A 157 19.91 -24.16 32.11
C GLY A 157 19.04 -24.17 30.84
N PHE A 158 17.77 -23.78 30.95
CA PHE A 158 16.76 -23.79 29.87
C PHE A 158 16.48 -25.17 29.24
N LYS A 159 16.75 -26.26 29.95
CA LYS A 159 16.50 -27.63 29.46
C LYS A 159 15.09 -28.15 29.73
N ASP A 160 14.34 -27.53 30.64
CA ASP A 160 12.99 -27.94 31.03
C ASP A 160 11.93 -27.17 30.22
N GLU A 161 11.15 -27.90 29.42
CA GLU A 161 10.12 -27.33 28.53
C GLU A 161 8.98 -26.65 29.30
N SER A 162 8.60 -27.13 30.48
CA SER A 162 7.51 -26.57 31.28
C SER A 162 7.88 -25.24 31.92
N LEU A 163 9.11 -25.15 32.44
CA LEU A 163 9.65 -23.90 32.98
C LEU A 163 9.88 -22.86 31.87
N ASN A 164 10.33 -23.30 30.69
CA ASN A 164 10.49 -22.46 29.51
C ASN A 164 9.13 -21.92 28.99
N ALA A 165 8.08 -22.74 28.99
CA ALA A 165 6.73 -22.32 28.62
C ALA A 165 6.17 -21.29 29.61
N THR A 166 6.37 -21.52 30.91
CA THR A 166 5.95 -20.60 31.99
C THR A 166 6.66 -19.26 31.88
N ALA A 167 7.99 -19.26 31.66
CA ALA A 167 8.76 -18.05 31.42
C ALA A 167 8.27 -17.31 30.17
N THR A 168 8.02 -18.02 29.07
CA THR A 168 7.53 -17.42 27.82
C THR A 168 6.17 -16.74 28.00
N ASN A 169 5.23 -17.38 28.70
CA ASN A 169 3.91 -16.81 28.96
C ASN A 169 3.97 -15.57 29.88
N ALA A 170 4.80 -15.62 30.92
CA ALA A 170 5.01 -14.47 31.80
C ALA A 170 5.65 -13.29 31.03
N ILE A 171 6.63 -13.57 30.17
CA ILE A 171 7.26 -12.56 29.31
C ILE A 171 6.24 -11.96 28.32
N ASN A 172 5.41 -12.77 27.67
CA ASN A 172 4.36 -12.28 26.76
C ASN A 172 3.34 -11.38 27.50
N THR A 173 2.93 -11.77 28.71
CA THR A 173 2.03 -10.97 29.55
C THR A 173 2.65 -9.61 29.89
N TRP A 174 3.94 -9.58 30.24
CA TRP A 174 4.67 -8.33 30.41
C TRP A 174 4.73 -7.50 29.11
N ARG A 175 4.95 -8.14 27.95
CA ARG A 175 4.98 -7.44 26.65
C ARG A 175 3.65 -6.77 26.33
N ASP A 176 2.54 -7.45 26.58
CA ASP A 176 1.20 -6.88 26.37
C ASP A 176 0.92 -5.73 27.34
N ALA A 177 1.25 -5.91 28.62
CA ALA A 177 1.13 -4.85 29.62
C ALA A 177 1.99 -3.62 29.27
N LYS A 178 3.23 -3.84 28.81
CA LYS A 178 4.14 -2.78 28.33
C LYS A 178 3.60 -2.07 27.10
N LEU A 179 2.97 -2.78 26.17
CA LEU A 179 2.35 -2.18 24.98
C LEU A 179 1.14 -1.32 25.38
N ILE A 180 0.30 -1.80 26.29
CA ILE A 180 -0.85 -1.06 26.83
C ILE A 180 -0.38 0.20 27.57
N ALA A 181 0.60 0.07 28.48
CA ALA A 181 1.17 1.17 29.22
C ALA A 181 1.87 2.18 28.29
N GLY A 182 2.60 1.70 27.28
CA GLY A 182 3.23 2.54 26.26
C GLY A 182 2.21 3.33 25.43
N ASN A 183 1.09 2.71 25.06
CA ASN A 183 -0.01 3.40 24.37
C ASN A 183 -0.69 4.44 25.25
N ALA A 184 -0.85 4.18 26.56
CA ALA A 184 -1.32 5.16 27.52
C ALA A 184 -0.31 6.32 27.70
N LYS A 185 0.99 6.03 27.78
CA LYS A 185 2.07 7.04 27.86
C LYS A 185 2.12 7.97 26.66
N LYS A 186 1.77 7.49 25.46
CA LYS A 186 1.67 8.35 24.28
C LYS A 186 0.58 9.41 24.47
N LYS A 187 -0.54 9.05 25.11
CA LYS A 187 -1.66 9.97 25.38
C LYS A 187 -1.33 11.04 26.43
N THR A 188 -0.36 10.79 27.32
CA THR A 188 0.13 11.81 28.28
C THR A 188 1.06 12.84 27.66
N LYS A 189 1.52 12.62 26.42
CA LYS A 189 2.37 13.53 25.64
C LYS A 189 1.59 14.25 24.54
N ALA A 190 0.27 14.29 24.62
CA ALA A 190 -0.54 15.04 23.66
C ALA A 190 -0.10 16.51 23.69
N LYS A 191 0.10 17.09 22.50
CA LYS A 191 0.44 18.49 22.33
C LYS A 191 -0.73 19.21 21.68
N PRO A 192 -0.89 20.53 21.92
CA PRO A 192 -1.77 21.36 21.12
C PRO A 192 -1.37 21.22 19.65
N TYR A 193 -2.36 21.15 18.76
CA TYR A 193 -2.13 21.07 17.34
C TYR A 193 -3.08 21.99 16.59
N ASN A 194 -2.55 22.57 15.53
CA ASN A 194 -3.32 23.21 14.48
C ASN A 194 -2.98 22.51 13.16
N GLN A 195 -3.85 21.58 12.78
CA GLN A 195 -3.66 20.75 11.61
C GLN A 195 -4.01 21.48 10.32
N ILE A 196 -4.75 22.59 10.39
CA ILE A 196 -5.20 23.36 9.21
C ILE A 196 -3.99 23.89 8.44
N PHE A 197 -3.04 24.53 9.14
CA PHE A 197 -1.83 25.05 8.50
C PHE A 197 -0.97 23.95 7.88
N ASN A 198 -0.84 22.80 8.55
CA ASN A 198 -0.10 21.66 8.01
C ASN A 198 -0.79 21.09 6.77
N LEU A 199 -2.13 20.98 6.76
CA LEU A 199 -2.88 20.52 5.60
C LEU A 199 -2.80 21.49 4.43
N ILE A 200 -2.87 22.80 4.67
CA ILE A 200 -2.66 23.80 3.60
C ILE A 200 -1.25 23.69 3.04
N GLY A 201 -0.23 23.65 3.90
CA GLY A 201 1.17 23.48 3.48
C GLY A 201 1.39 22.19 2.70
N LEU A 202 0.78 21.08 3.13
CA LEU A 202 0.83 19.79 2.45
C LEU A 202 0.13 19.83 1.09
N GLY A 203 -1.02 20.52 1.01
CA GLY A 203 -1.73 20.75 -0.25
C GLY A 203 -0.90 21.56 -1.23
N ILE A 204 -0.26 22.64 -0.78
CA ILE A 204 0.67 23.44 -1.60
C ILE A 204 1.84 22.57 -2.08
N PHE A 205 2.46 21.82 -1.16
CA PHE A 205 3.57 20.93 -1.50
C PHE A 205 3.19 19.94 -2.61
N PHE A 206 2.06 19.23 -2.47
CA PHE A 206 1.62 18.28 -3.49
C PHE A 206 1.16 18.96 -4.79
N CYS A 207 0.58 20.17 -4.71
CA CYS A 207 0.21 20.95 -5.88
C CYS A 207 1.44 21.26 -6.73
N PHE A 208 2.57 21.65 -6.11
CA PHE A 208 3.82 21.83 -6.84
C PHE A 208 4.44 20.52 -7.30
N LEU A 209 4.49 19.50 -6.43
CA LEU A 209 5.08 18.20 -6.74
C LEU A 209 4.45 17.57 -7.99
N PHE A 210 3.13 17.60 -8.09
CA PHE A 210 2.40 17.04 -9.23
C PHE A 210 2.13 18.07 -10.34
N GLY A 211 2.09 19.36 -10.02
CA GLY A 211 1.79 20.42 -10.99
C GLY A 211 2.97 20.79 -11.88
N ILE A 212 4.20 20.85 -11.36
CA ILE A 212 5.39 21.17 -12.17
C ILE A 212 5.52 20.21 -13.37
N PRO A 213 5.40 18.87 -13.19
CA PRO A 213 5.35 17.91 -14.28
C PRO A 213 4.30 18.19 -15.36
N MET A 214 3.14 18.75 -14.98
CA MET A 214 2.06 19.06 -15.94
C MET A 214 2.53 20.04 -17.02
N ILE A 215 3.45 20.96 -16.69
CA ILE A 215 4.01 21.92 -17.64
C ILE A 215 4.74 21.18 -18.76
N PHE A 216 5.55 20.18 -18.41
CA PHE A 216 6.33 19.39 -19.36
C PHE A 216 5.46 18.43 -20.18
N MET A 217 4.31 18.03 -19.65
CA MET A 217 3.29 17.25 -20.36
C MET A 217 2.37 18.12 -21.25
N GLY A 218 2.67 19.42 -21.40
CA GLY A 218 1.90 20.35 -22.25
C GLY A 218 0.58 20.82 -21.65
N GLN A 219 0.35 20.62 -20.35
CA GLN A 219 -0.82 21.12 -19.64
C GLN A 219 -0.50 22.38 -18.83
N SER A 220 -1.50 23.25 -18.65
CA SER A 220 -1.30 24.49 -17.90
C SER A 220 -1.28 24.25 -16.38
N PHE A 221 -0.19 24.63 -15.72
CA PHE A 221 -0.05 24.58 -14.26
C PHE A 221 -1.20 25.28 -13.52
N GLN A 222 -1.63 26.45 -13.99
CA GLN A 222 -2.69 27.22 -13.33
C GLN A 222 -4.04 26.47 -13.29
N LYS A 223 -4.47 25.90 -14.43
CA LYS A 223 -5.71 25.10 -14.47
C LYS A 223 -5.58 23.84 -13.63
N PHE A 224 -4.41 23.21 -13.63
CA PHE A 224 -4.11 22.09 -12.73
C PHE A 224 -4.22 22.51 -11.26
N ALA A 225 -3.60 23.61 -10.85
CA ALA A 225 -3.57 24.07 -9.47
C ALA A 225 -4.98 24.38 -8.93
N VAL A 226 -5.81 25.09 -9.72
CA VAL A 226 -7.21 25.36 -9.35
C VAL A 226 -8.00 24.06 -9.19
N ALA A 227 -7.85 23.13 -10.15
CA ALA A 227 -8.49 21.83 -10.09
C ALA A 227 -7.97 20.98 -8.90
N PHE A 228 -6.68 21.08 -8.59
CA PHE A 228 -6.02 20.32 -7.54
C PHE A 228 -6.49 20.73 -6.16
N ILE A 229 -6.73 22.04 -5.93
CA ILE A 229 -7.31 22.52 -4.67
C ILE A 229 -8.64 21.81 -4.38
N PHE A 230 -9.48 21.63 -5.39
CA PHE A 230 -10.75 20.90 -5.24
C PHE A 230 -10.53 19.42 -4.92
N VAL A 231 -9.70 18.71 -5.70
CA VAL A 231 -9.41 17.28 -5.47
C VAL A 231 -8.76 17.04 -4.10
N TYR A 232 -7.86 17.93 -3.69
CA TYR A 232 -7.21 17.91 -2.39
C TYR A 232 -8.22 18.18 -1.25
N GLY A 233 -9.10 19.17 -1.43
CA GLY A 233 -10.20 19.45 -0.50
C GLY A 233 -11.09 18.23 -0.28
N MET A 234 -11.49 17.55 -1.36
CA MET A 234 -12.26 16.30 -1.29
C MET A 234 -11.51 15.19 -0.54
N THR A 235 -10.18 15.12 -0.70
CA THR A 235 -9.32 14.18 0.04
C THR A 235 -9.30 14.49 1.53
N VAL A 236 -9.21 15.77 1.91
CA VAL A 236 -9.27 16.20 3.31
C VAL A 236 -10.63 15.88 3.93
N VAL A 237 -11.72 16.07 3.19
CA VAL A 237 -13.07 15.69 3.62
C VAL A 237 -13.20 14.17 3.80
N ALA A 238 -12.66 13.37 2.87
CA ALA A 238 -12.65 11.91 2.99
C ALA A 238 -11.86 11.44 4.22
N TRP A 239 -10.70 12.06 4.52
CA TRP A 239 -9.98 11.82 5.76
C TRP A 239 -10.80 12.23 6.98
N PHE A 240 -11.36 13.43 6.98
CA PHE A 240 -12.18 13.92 8.08
C PHE A 240 -13.29 12.91 8.47
N PHE A 241 -14.04 12.39 7.51
CA PHE A 241 -15.06 11.36 7.78
C PHE A 241 -14.48 10.01 8.21
N SER A 242 -13.35 9.59 7.63
CA SER A 242 -12.71 8.31 8.00
C SER A 242 -12.17 8.29 9.43
N TYR A 243 -11.76 9.44 9.97
CA TYR A 243 -11.22 9.54 11.33
C TYR A 243 -12.29 9.72 12.42
N GLN A 244 -13.58 9.71 12.07
CA GLN A 244 -14.67 9.65 13.03
C GLN A 244 -14.67 8.32 13.79
N VAL A 245 -14.76 8.33 15.12
CA VAL A 245 -14.63 7.13 15.97
C VAL A 245 -15.60 6.02 15.56
N THR A 246 -16.86 6.35 15.26
CA THR A 246 -17.88 5.39 14.82
C THR A 246 -17.52 4.76 13.47
N MET A 247 -17.12 5.57 12.48
CA MET A 247 -16.77 5.08 11.14
C MET A 247 -15.52 4.21 11.17
N LYS A 248 -14.56 4.58 12.03
CA LYS A 248 -13.36 3.79 12.29
C LYS A 248 -13.69 2.45 12.97
N HIS A 249 -14.69 2.42 13.85
CA HIS A 249 -15.17 1.18 14.47
C HIS A 249 -15.78 0.23 13.44
N TYR A 250 -16.59 0.74 12.51
CA TYR A 250 -17.13 -0.02 11.38
C TYR A 250 -16.09 -0.34 10.28
N GLY A 251 -14.83 0.09 10.44
CA GLY A 251 -13.77 -0.18 9.48
C GLY A 251 -13.92 0.55 8.15
N ILE A 252 -14.68 1.64 8.11
CA ILE A 252 -14.86 2.47 6.92
C ILE A 252 -13.65 3.40 6.77
N GLY A 253 -12.70 2.98 5.93
CA GLY A 253 -11.48 3.71 5.64
C GLY A 253 -11.68 4.92 4.71
N TYR A 254 -10.62 5.69 4.52
CA TYR A 254 -10.65 6.88 3.67
C TYR A 254 -10.98 6.58 2.20
N ALA A 255 -10.61 5.40 1.69
CA ALA A 255 -10.90 4.99 0.33
C ALA A 255 -12.41 4.85 0.08
N ALA A 256 -13.15 4.33 1.07
CA ALA A 256 -14.61 4.23 1.03
C ALA A 256 -15.26 5.60 0.86
N TRP A 257 -14.83 6.55 1.71
CA TRP A 257 -15.33 7.92 1.67
C TRP A 257 -14.92 8.64 0.38
N ALA A 258 -13.70 8.44 -0.11
CA ALA A 258 -13.26 9.05 -1.37
C ALA A 258 -14.11 8.56 -2.55
N ILE A 259 -14.40 7.26 -2.64
CA ILE A 259 -15.26 6.70 -3.68
C ILE A 259 -16.69 7.20 -3.52
N PHE A 260 -17.26 7.14 -2.32
CA PHE A 260 -18.62 7.61 -2.05
C PHE A 260 -18.80 9.09 -2.43
N LEU A 261 -17.89 9.96 -1.97
CA LEU A 261 -17.93 11.39 -2.27
C LEU A 261 -17.71 11.67 -3.76
N GLY A 262 -16.81 10.93 -4.42
CA GLY A 262 -16.60 11.02 -5.87
C GLY A 262 -17.85 10.64 -6.66
N MET A 263 -18.49 9.52 -6.30
CA MET A 263 -19.77 9.09 -6.88
C MET A 263 -20.88 10.11 -6.63
N LEU A 264 -20.96 10.67 -5.42
CA LEU A 264 -21.96 11.68 -5.09
C LEU A 264 -21.80 12.90 -5.99
N VAL A 265 -20.58 13.42 -6.15
CA VAL A 265 -20.31 14.57 -7.05
C VAL A 265 -20.62 14.22 -8.51
N SER A 266 -20.17 13.05 -8.99
CA SER A 266 -20.37 12.66 -10.40
C SER A 266 -21.83 12.45 -10.77
N ASN A 267 -22.66 11.96 -9.84
CA ASN A 267 -24.08 11.67 -10.09
C ASN A 267 -25.01 12.87 -9.81
N THR A 268 -24.57 13.88 -9.04
CA THR A 268 -25.41 15.05 -8.72
C THR A 268 -25.19 16.22 -9.67
N VAL A 269 -23.94 16.65 -9.84
CA VAL A 269 -23.58 17.84 -10.63
C VAL A 269 -22.80 17.49 -11.90
N GLY A 270 -22.42 16.23 -12.06
CA GLY A 270 -21.48 15.80 -13.09
C GLY A 270 -20.05 16.23 -12.79
N THR A 271 -19.06 15.50 -13.30
CA THR A 271 -17.65 15.86 -13.08
C THR A 271 -17.34 17.22 -13.74
N PRO A 272 -17.06 18.27 -12.95
CA PRO A 272 -16.91 19.62 -13.51
C PRO A 272 -15.75 19.68 -14.49
N LYS A 273 -15.95 20.29 -15.67
CA LYS A 273 -14.91 20.38 -16.71
C LYS A 273 -13.62 21.06 -16.21
N TRP A 274 -13.75 22.03 -15.30
CA TRP A 274 -12.62 22.73 -14.70
C TRP A 274 -11.82 21.87 -13.72
N ALA A 275 -12.40 20.80 -13.16
CA ALA A 275 -11.72 19.88 -12.24
C ALA A 275 -10.93 18.78 -12.97
N LYS A 276 -11.27 18.49 -14.23
CA LYS A 276 -10.62 17.46 -15.06
C LYS A 276 -9.09 17.54 -15.09
N PRO A 277 -8.44 18.73 -15.19
CA PRO A 277 -6.98 18.81 -15.23
C PRO A 277 -6.27 18.13 -14.06
N ALA A 278 -6.88 18.08 -12.87
CA ALA A 278 -6.29 17.44 -11.69
C ALA A 278 -6.80 16.01 -11.42
N ILE A 279 -7.77 15.48 -12.19
CA ILE A 279 -8.25 14.10 -12.06
C ILE A 279 -7.32 13.19 -12.88
N GLN A 280 -6.03 13.18 -12.51
CA GLN A 280 -4.98 12.37 -13.15
C GLN A 280 -4.79 11.05 -12.38
N THR A 281 -5.81 10.20 -12.39
CA THR A 281 -5.87 8.97 -11.60
C THR A 281 -4.66 8.06 -11.84
N GLU A 282 -4.30 7.84 -13.10
CA GLU A 282 -3.14 7.02 -13.47
C GLU A 282 -1.84 7.62 -12.94
N TYR A 283 -1.62 8.91 -13.17
CA TYR A 283 -0.43 9.61 -12.71
C TYR A 283 -0.21 9.51 -11.19
N TYR A 284 -1.25 9.75 -10.37
CA TYR A 284 -1.12 9.65 -8.91
C TYR A 284 -0.85 8.22 -8.44
N ILE A 285 -1.53 7.24 -9.05
CA ILE A 285 -1.42 5.83 -8.66
C ILE A 285 -0.06 5.28 -9.07
N LYS A 286 0.40 5.56 -10.30
CA LYS A 286 1.75 5.18 -10.78
C LYS A 286 2.83 5.76 -9.88
N THR A 287 2.73 7.05 -9.53
CA THR A 287 3.68 7.68 -8.59
C THR A 287 3.64 7.01 -7.22
N GLY A 288 2.45 6.73 -6.69
CA GLY A 288 2.25 6.02 -5.44
C GLY A 288 2.88 4.62 -5.44
N LEU A 289 2.76 3.88 -6.55
CA LEU A 289 3.32 2.54 -6.72
C LEU A 289 4.85 2.55 -6.84
N VAL A 290 5.44 3.55 -7.52
CA VAL A 290 6.90 3.70 -7.56
C VAL A 290 7.45 3.91 -6.14
N LEU A 291 6.84 4.83 -5.38
CA LEU A 291 7.21 5.08 -3.98
C LEU A 291 6.94 3.86 -3.09
N LEU A 292 5.88 3.11 -3.38
CA LEU A 292 5.57 1.85 -2.73
C LEU A 292 6.69 0.83 -2.96
N GLY A 293 7.10 0.64 -4.21
CA GLY A 293 8.20 -0.23 -4.59
C GLY A 293 9.48 0.14 -3.86
N ALA A 294 9.81 1.43 -3.80
CA ALA A 294 10.98 1.89 -3.07
C ALA A 294 10.92 1.65 -1.54
N LYS A 295 9.71 1.59 -0.97
CA LYS A 295 9.49 1.29 0.45
C LYS A 295 9.55 -0.21 0.76
N ILE A 296 9.19 -1.07 -0.18
CA ILE A 296 9.23 -2.51 0.02
C ILE A 296 10.70 -2.93 -0.09
N LEU A 297 11.38 -2.99 1.07
CA LEU A 297 12.74 -3.52 1.18
C LEU A 297 12.82 -4.85 0.41
N PHE A 298 13.89 -5.09 -0.35
CA PHE A 298 14.09 -6.34 -1.10
C PHE A 298 13.83 -7.59 -0.24
N GLU A 299 14.10 -7.54 1.07
CA GLU A 299 13.79 -8.62 2.03
C GLU A 299 12.28 -8.94 2.13
N LYS A 300 11.41 -7.93 2.13
CA LYS A 300 9.95 -8.10 2.11
C LYS A 300 9.46 -8.58 0.75
N ILE A 301 10.12 -8.14 -0.34
CA ILE A 301 9.90 -8.70 -1.67
C ILE A 301 10.36 -10.15 -1.69
N ILE A 302 11.41 -10.57 -1.00
CA ILE A 302 11.82 -11.98 -0.99
C ILE A 302 10.82 -12.83 -0.20
N THR A 303 10.34 -12.35 0.97
CA THR A 303 9.38 -13.10 1.78
C THR A 303 7.98 -13.17 1.16
N ILE A 304 7.49 -12.09 0.56
CA ILE A 304 6.21 -12.09 -0.18
C ILE A 304 6.41 -12.68 -1.57
N GLY A 305 7.56 -12.45 -2.18
CA GLY A 305 7.84 -12.72 -3.58
C GLY A 305 8.12 -14.16 -3.86
N THR A 306 8.46 -15.04 -2.92
CA THR A 306 8.37 -16.49 -3.22
C THR A 306 6.93 -16.87 -3.55
N ALA A 307 5.96 -16.43 -2.75
CA ALA A 307 4.54 -16.62 -3.03
C ALA A 307 4.07 -15.79 -4.23
N GLY A 308 4.53 -14.56 -4.40
CA GLY A 308 4.20 -13.68 -5.53
C GLY A 308 4.76 -14.19 -6.86
N ILE A 309 6.00 -14.71 -6.86
CA ILE A 309 6.63 -15.40 -8.00
C ILE A 309 5.84 -16.67 -8.30
N PHE A 310 5.42 -17.44 -7.30
CA PHE A 310 4.56 -18.60 -7.54
C PHE A 310 3.23 -18.19 -8.19
N VAL A 311 2.57 -17.14 -7.70
CA VAL A 311 1.33 -16.61 -8.30
C VAL A 311 1.56 -16.11 -9.73
N ALA A 312 2.66 -15.40 -9.97
CA ALA A 312 3.01 -14.95 -11.31
C ALA A 312 3.33 -16.17 -12.21
N TRP A 313 4.34 -16.97 -11.90
CA TRP A 313 4.89 -17.98 -12.82
C TRP A 313 4.09 -19.26 -12.91
N VAL A 314 3.27 -19.59 -11.91
CA VAL A 314 2.45 -20.80 -11.92
C VAL A 314 0.99 -20.42 -12.14
N VAL A 315 0.41 -19.64 -11.23
CA VAL A 315 -1.04 -19.38 -11.25
C VAL A 315 -1.44 -18.61 -12.51
N THR A 316 -0.70 -17.57 -12.91
CA THR A 316 -1.08 -16.73 -14.05
C THR A 316 -1.09 -17.51 -15.38
N PRO A 317 -0.03 -18.25 -15.78
CA PRO A 317 -0.08 -19.11 -16.96
C PRO A 317 -1.15 -20.20 -16.87
N THR A 318 -1.33 -20.82 -15.70
CA THR A 318 -2.35 -21.86 -15.52
C THR A 318 -3.75 -21.30 -15.73
N VAL A 319 -4.07 -20.14 -15.14
CA VAL A 319 -5.36 -19.47 -15.34
C VAL A 319 -5.53 -19.11 -16.80
N TRP A 320 -4.52 -18.50 -17.44
CA TRP A 320 -4.58 -18.13 -18.86
C TRP A 320 -4.89 -19.33 -19.76
N LEU A 321 -4.19 -20.45 -19.58
CA LEU A 321 -4.39 -21.67 -20.38
C LEU A 321 -5.78 -22.26 -20.18
N ILE A 322 -6.24 -22.34 -18.93
CA ILE A 322 -7.57 -22.87 -18.59
C ILE A 322 -8.67 -21.98 -19.17
N THR A 323 -8.56 -20.66 -19.01
CA THR A 323 -9.57 -19.72 -19.51
C THR A 323 -9.59 -19.67 -21.03
N TYR A 324 -8.43 -19.74 -21.68
CA TYR A 324 -8.36 -19.80 -23.14
C TYR A 324 -9.01 -21.06 -23.68
N TRP A 325 -8.66 -22.22 -23.09
CA TRP A 325 -9.28 -23.50 -23.43
C TRP A 325 -10.79 -23.48 -23.20
N PHE A 326 -11.25 -22.98 -22.05
CA PHE A 326 -12.67 -22.85 -21.71
C PHE A 326 -13.40 -21.95 -22.72
N GLY A 327 -12.81 -20.80 -23.05
CA GLY A 327 -13.34 -19.88 -24.05
C GLY A 327 -13.46 -20.48 -25.44
N GLN A 328 -12.49 -21.32 -25.84
CA GLN A 328 -12.50 -21.98 -27.14
C GLN A 328 -13.46 -23.18 -27.20
N LYS A 329 -13.46 -24.03 -26.19
CA LYS A 329 -14.14 -25.34 -26.23
C LYS A 329 -15.54 -25.34 -25.63
N ILE A 330 -15.79 -24.51 -24.62
CA ILE A 330 -17.07 -24.52 -23.90
C ILE A 330 -17.92 -23.31 -24.30
N VAL A 331 -17.35 -22.11 -24.27
CA VAL A 331 -18.07 -20.89 -24.71
C VAL A 331 -18.19 -20.84 -26.24
N GLY A 332 -17.24 -21.44 -26.96
CA GLY A 332 -17.23 -21.45 -28.42
C GLY A 332 -16.99 -20.06 -29.01
N MET A 333 -16.07 -19.28 -28.43
CA MET A 333 -15.80 -17.93 -28.91
C MET A 333 -15.34 -17.94 -30.37
N PRO A 334 -16.00 -17.19 -31.27
CA PRO A 334 -15.74 -17.26 -32.71
C PRO A 334 -14.36 -16.69 -33.10
N SER A 335 -13.82 -15.76 -32.31
CA SER A 335 -12.49 -15.20 -32.54
C SER A 335 -11.48 -15.74 -31.55
N LYS A 336 -10.47 -16.46 -32.06
CA LYS A 336 -9.30 -16.89 -31.29
C LYS A 336 -8.52 -15.70 -30.73
N ARG A 337 -8.43 -14.60 -31.51
CA ARG A 337 -7.74 -13.36 -31.14
C ARG A 337 -8.45 -12.66 -29.98
N LEU A 338 -9.77 -12.49 -30.06
CA LEU A 338 -10.57 -11.91 -28.97
C LEU A 338 -10.44 -12.72 -27.68
N ASN A 339 -10.54 -14.06 -27.77
CA ASN A 339 -10.40 -14.92 -26.60
C ASN A 339 -9.01 -14.77 -25.95
N ALA A 340 -7.95 -14.77 -26.75
CA ALA A 340 -6.59 -14.54 -26.26
C ALA A 340 -6.45 -13.18 -25.56
N VAL A 341 -7.00 -12.11 -26.14
CA VAL A 341 -6.96 -10.77 -25.55
C VAL A 341 -7.72 -10.72 -24.22
N ILE A 342 -8.92 -11.28 -24.14
CA ILE A 342 -9.70 -11.35 -22.88
C ILE A 342 -8.97 -12.17 -21.82
N CYS A 343 -8.40 -13.33 -22.19
CA CYS A 343 -7.66 -14.17 -21.25
C CYS A 343 -6.40 -13.46 -20.73
N SER A 344 -5.66 -12.78 -21.61
CA SER A 344 -4.47 -12.01 -21.24
C SER A 344 -4.81 -10.81 -20.35
N ASP A 345 -5.93 -10.14 -20.62
CA ASP A 345 -6.45 -9.08 -19.76
C ASP A 345 -6.72 -9.59 -18.33
N MET A 346 -7.57 -10.62 -18.20
CA MET A 346 -8.07 -11.10 -16.90
C MET A 346 -7.04 -11.86 -16.05
N SER A 347 -6.09 -12.55 -16.67
CA SER A 347 -5.16 -13.41 -15.92
C SER A 347 -3.87 -12.71 -15.48
N VAL A 348 -3.51 -11.59 -16.12
CA VAL A 348 -2.21 -10.93 -15.92
C VAL A 348 -2.37 -9.61 -15.18
N CYS A 349 -2.59 -8.52 -15.91
CA CYS A 349 -2.57 -7.17 -15.35
C CYS A 349 -3.67 -6.24 -15.89
N GLY A 350 -4.64 -6.78 -16.62
CA GLY A 350 -5.67 -6.00 -17.29
C GLY A 350 -5.20 -5.38 -18.60
N VAL A 351 -5.55 -4.11 -18.78
CA VAL A 351 -5.47 -3.38 -20.06
C VAL A 351 -4.09 -3.45 -20.71
N SER A 352 -3.00 -3.35 -19.94
CA SER A 352 -1.65 -3.42 -20.50
C SER A 352 -1.33 -4.79 -21.11
N ALA A 353 -1.79 -5.87 -20.49
CA ALA A 353 -1.68 -7.22 -21.06
C ALA A 353 -2.62 -7.41 -22.24
N ALA A 354 -3.82 -6.82 -22.22
CA ALA A 354 -4.74 -6.84 -23.35
C ALA A 354 -4.12 -6.18 -24.59
N ILE A 355 -3.50 -5.01 -24.44
CA ILE A 355 -2.82 -4.29 -25.53
C ILE A 355 -1.63 -5.10 -26.06
N ALA A 356 -0.80 -5.64 -25.17
CA ALA A 356 0.35 -6.46 -25.56
C ALA A 356 -0.09 -7.73 -26.30
N ALA A 357 -1.12 -8.43 -25.81
CA ALA A 357 -1.70 -9.60 -26.44
C ALA A 357 -2.33 -9.26 -27.80
N ALA A 358 -3.10 -8.18 -27.88
CA ALA A 358 -3.72 -7.73 -29.13
C ALA A 358 -2.66 -7.41 -30.20
N SER A 359 -1.55 -6.80 -29.80
CA SER A 359 -0.42 -6.54 -30.69
C SER A 359 0.28 -7.84 -31.12
N ALA A 360 0.46 -8.78 -30.19
CA ALA A 360 1.12 -10.07 -30.44
C ALA A 360 0.33 -11.02 -31.34
N CYS A 361 -1.00 -11.07 -31.20
CA CYS A 361 -1.88 -11.92 -32.03
C CYS A 361 -2.52 -11.18 -33.22
N ARG A 362 -2.17 -9.91 -33.44
CA ARG A 362 -2.74 -9.03 -34.48
C ARG A 362 -4.27 -8.93 -34.39
N ALA A 363 -4.80 -8.77 -33.18
CA ALA A 363 -6.22 -8.56 -32.95
C ALA A 363 -6.71 -7.24 -33.54
N LYS A 364 -8.00 -7.17 -33.82
CA LYS A 364 -8.65 -5.95 -34.28
C LYS A 364 -8.83 -4.96 -33.12
N LYS A 365 -8.84 -3.66 -33.42
CA LYS A 365 -9.06 -2.59 -32.42
C LYS A 365 -10.40 -2.74 -31.69
N GLU A 366 -11.43 -3.22 -32.38
CA GLU A 366 -12.75 -3.44 -31.79
C GLU A 366 -12.71 -4.56 -30.75
N GLU A 367 -11.93 -5.63 -31.00
CA GLU A 367 -11.74 -6.74 -30.06
C GLU A 367 -11.00 -6.30 -28.80
N LEU A 368 -9.94 -5.50 -28.97
CA LEU A 368 -9.23 -4.89 -27.85
C LEU A 368 -10.15 -3.97 -27.03
N THR A 369 -10.91 -3.11 -27.70
CA THR A 369 -11.84 -2.17 -27.04
C THR A 369 -12.91 -2.92 -26.25
N LEU A 370 -13.46 -4.01 -26.83
CA LEU A 370 -14.43 -4.86 -26.17
C LEU A 370 -13.85 -5.54 -24.92
N ALA A 371 -12.66 -6.13 -25.02
CA ALA A 371 -12.00 -6.79 -23.91
C ALA A 371 -11.72 -5.81 -22.76
N VAL A 372 -11.15 -4.64 -23.07
CA VAL A 372 -10.88 -3.59 -22.09
C VAL A 372 -12.17 -3.07 -21.45
N GLY A 373 -13.23 -2.85 -22.23
CA GLY A 373 -14.52 -2.41 -21.72
C GLY A 373 -15.12 -3.40 -20.71
N LEU A 374 -15.10 -4.70 -21.04
CA LEU A 374 -15.56 -5.76 -20.15
C LEU A 374 -14.75 -5.78 -18.84
N SER A 375 -13.43 -5.72 -18.96
CA SER A 375 -12.51 -5.70 -17.83
C SER A 375 -12.77 -4.56 -16.85
N LEU A 376 -12.99 -3.35 -17.36
CA LEU A 376 -13.24 -2.17 -16.54
C LEU A 376 -14.55 -2.29 -15.75
N VAL A 377 -15.59 -2.89 -16.34
CA VAL A 377 -16.86 -3.14 -15.66
C VAL A 377 -16.66 -4.13 -14.49
N PHE A 378 -16.03 -5.27 -14.75
CA PHE A 378 -15.77 -6.27 -13.70
C PHE A 378 -14.84 -5.72 -12.61
N THR A 379 -13.80 -5.00 -12.99
CA THR A 379 -12.86 -4.33 -12.07
C THR A 379 -13.58 -3.38 -11.13
N ALA A 380 -14.51 -2.57 -11.64
CA ALA A 380 -15.30 -1.64 -10.82
C ALA A 380 -16.16 -2.38 -9.79
N ILE A 381 -16.79 -3.49 -10.19
CA ILE A 381 -17.60 -4.34 -9.30
C ILE A 381 -16.72 -5.01 -8.25
N MET A 382 -15.64 -5.68 -8.67
CA MET A 382 -14.75 -6.42 -7.78
C MET A 382 -14.05 -5.52 -6.77
N MET A 383 -13.71 -4.29 -7.15
CA MET A 383 -13.12 -3.29 -6.25
C MET A 383 -13.95 -3.07 -4.98
N ILE A 384 -15.28 -3.15 -5.09
CA ILE A 384 -16.21 -2.93 -3.97
C ILE A 384 -16.62 -4.26 -3.34
N VAL A 385 -16.97 -5.26 -4.15
CA VAL A 385 -17.55 -6.53 -3.69
C VAL A 385 -16.50 -7.42 -3.02
N MET A 386 -15.30 -7.52 -3.59
CA MET A 386 -14.29 -8.47 -3.13
C MET A 386 -13.80 -8.19 -1.68
N PRO A 387 -13.53 -6.93 -1.27
CA PRO A 387 -13.24 -6.63 0.14
C PRO A 387 -14.35 -7.06 1.10
N ALA A 388 -15.62 -6.96 0.70
CA ALA A 388 -16.75 -7.37 1.52
C ALA A 388 -16.83 -8.90 1.65
N VAL A 389 -16.64 -9.63 0.54
CA VAL A 389 -16.59 -11.09 0.53
C VAL A 389 -15.44 -11.62 1.40
N ILE A 390 -14.26 -11.00 1.32
CA ILE A 390 -13.10 -11.41 2.15
C ILE A 390 -13.41 -11.20 3.63
N LYS A 391 -14.05 -10.09 4.01
CA LYS A 391 -14.42 -9.83 5.41
C LYS A 391 -15.44 -10.83 5.96
N SER A 392 -16.34 -11.35 5.13
CA SER A 392 -17.36 -12.32 5.55
C SER A 392 -16.87 -13.76 5.54
N THR A 393 -15.95 -14.11 4.64
CA THR A 393 -15.53 -15.51 4.43
C THR A 393 -14.21 -15.88 5.12
N PHE A 394 -13.26 -14.94 5.26
CA PHE A 394 -11.93 -15.26 5.77
C PHE A 394 -11.82 -14.97 7.27
N PRO A 395 -11.10 -15.82 8.03
CA PRO A 395 -10.69 -15.52 9.40
C PRO A 395 -9.95 -14.20 9.50
N VAL A 396 -10.19 -13.43 10.57
CA VAL A 396 -9.68 -12.05 10.76
C VAL A 396 -8.15 -11.96 10.62
N ASP A 397 -7.42 -12.98 11.06
CA ASP A 397 -5.96 -13.07 10.96
C ASP A 397 -5.45 -13.24 9.52
N LYS A 398 -6.26 -13.82 8.62
CA LYS A 398 -5.89 -14.09 7.22
C LYS A 398 -6.38 -13.03 6.23
N GLN A 399 -7.36 -12.21 6.60
CA GLN A 399 -7.95 -11.18 5.73
C GLN A 399 -6.91 -10.24 5.12
N MET A 400 -5.91 -9.81 5.90
CA MET A 400 -4.95 -8.81 5.42
C MET A 400 -3.92 -9.36 4.43
N ILE A 401 -3.42 -10.57 4.64
CA ILE A 401 -2.36 -11.14 3.77
C ILE A 401 -2.99 -11.94 2.65
N LEU A 402 -3.80 -12.95 2.98
CA LEU A 402 -4.39 -13.83 1.97
C LEU A 402 -5.47 -13.10 1.16
N GLY A 403 -6.30 -12.29 1.82
CA GLY A 403 -7.28 -11.45 1.13
C GLY A 403 -6.62 -10.37 0.27
N GLY A 404 -5.56 -9.73 0.79
CA GLY A 404 -4.71 -8.83 0.01
C GLY A 404 -4.12 -9.50 -1.23
N ALA A 405 -3.59 -10.71 -1.06
CA ALA A 405 -3.00 -11.48 -2.15
C ALA A 405 -4.03 -11.86 -3.23
N TRP A 406 -5.22 -12.27 -2.80
CA TRP A 406 -6.31 -12.62 -3.71
C TRP A 406 -6.78 -11.40 -4.52
N MET A 407 -7.02 -10.25 -3.88
CA MET A 407 -7.33 -9.01 -4.61
C MET A 407 -6.21 -8.63 -5.58
N GLY A 408 -4.96 -8.73 -5.14
CA GLY A 408 -3.77 -8.47 -5.94
C GLY A 408 -3.72 -9.31 -7.22
N GLY A 409 -4.12 -10.58 -7.14
CA GLY A 409 -4.12 -11.50 -8.27
C GLY A 409 -5.33 -11.42 -9.19
N THR A 410 -6.42 -10.75 -8.79
CA THR A 410 -7.72 -10.81 -9.51
C THR A 410 -8.25 -9.45 -9.97
N ILE A 411 -7.92 -8.34 -9.31
CA ILE A 411 -8.43 -7.02 -9.74
C ILE A 411 -7.49 -6.44 -10.80
N ASP A 412 -8.01 -6.29 -12.02
CA ASP A 412 -7.26 -5.97 -13.24
C ASP A 412 -7.09 -4.48 -13.53
N ALA A 413 -6.95 -3.69 -12.46
CA ALA A 413 -6.42 -2.34 -12.55
C ALA A 413 -5.65 -1.98 -11.29
N SER A 414 -4.41 -1.51 -11.46
CA SER A 414 -3.52 -1.13 -10.35
C SER A 414 -4.14 -0.10 -9.39
N GLY A 415 -4.97 0.80 -9.92
CA GLY A 415 -5.70 1.76 -9.11
C GLY A 415 -6.83 1.14 -8.30
N ALA A 416 -7.63 0.30 -8.95
CA ALA A 416 -8.74 -0.39 -8.31
C ALA A 416 -8.27 -1.39 -7.26
N VAL A 417 -7.17 -2.11 -7.51
CA VAL A 417 -6.61 -3.08 -6.54
C VAL A 417 -6.02 -2.37 -5.31
N ALA A 418 -5.39 -1.21 -5.49
CA ALA A 418 -4.92 -0.39 -4.38
C ALA A 418 -6.09 0.15 -3.56
N ALA A 419 -7.16 0.58 -4.21
CA ALA A 419 -8.39 1.03 -3.55
C ALA A 419 -9.08 -0.12 -2.78
N ALA A 420 -9.27 -1.28 -3.42
CA ALA A 420 -9.81 -2.51 -2.81
C ALA A 420 -8.97 -2.94 -1.59
N GLY A 421 -7.64 -2.96 -1.74
CA GLY A 421 -6.69 -3.21 -0.67
C GLY A 421 -6.85 -2.24 0.51
N ALA A 422 -7.07 -0.95 0.23
CA ALA A 422 -7.29 0.06 1.26
C ALA A 422 -8.55 -0.21 2.12
N PHE A 423 -9.60 -0.83 1.55
CA PHE A 423 -10.80 -1.20 2.30
C PHE A 423 -10.59 -2.30 3.34
N LEU A 424 -9.60 -3.18 3.10
CA LEU A 424 -9.20 -4.23 4.05
C LEU A 424 -8.10 -3.75 5.02
N GLY A 425 -7.30 -2.77 4.60
CA GLY A 425 -6.36 -2.06 5.46
C GLY A 425 -5.00 -1.87 4.80
N GLU A 426 -4.15 -1.05 5.41
CA GLU A 426 -2.86 -0.68 4.80
C GLU A 426 -2.01 -1.91 4.44
N LYS A 427 -1.92 -2.92 5.31
CA LYS A 427 -1.18 -4.16 5.03
C LYS A 427 -1.73 -4.91 3.82
N ALA A 428 -3.06 -4.95 3.64
CA ALA A 428 -3.69 -5.59 2.50
C ALA A 428 -3.42 -4.85 1.19
N LEU A 429 -3.47 -3.51 1.21
CA LEU A 429 -3.03 -2.67 0.09
C LEU A 429 -1.60 -3.00 -0.31
N TYR A 430 -0.66 -3.02 0.65
CA TYR A 430 0.74 -3.34 0.36
C TYR A 430 0.87 -4.71 -0.34
N VAL A 431 0.24 -5.75 0.21
CA VAL A 431 0.30 -7.10 -0.38
C VAL A 431 -0.34 -7.12 -1.76
N ALA A 432 -1.54 -6.57 -1.90
CA ALA A 432 -2.30 -6.58 -3.15
C ALA A 432 -1.55 -5.87 -4.28
N ALA A 433 -1.06 -4.65 -4.02
CA ALA A 433 -0.28 -3.89 -4.98
C ALA A 433 1.06 -4.58 -5.32
N THR A 434 1.70 -5.23 -4.34
CA THR A 434 2.96 -5.97 -4.58
C THR A 434 2.73 -7.15 -5.51
N ILE A 435 1.70 -7.97 -5.27
CA ILE A 435 1.40 -9.12 -6.14
C ILE A 435 1.07 -8.64 -7.56
N LYS A 436 0.24 -7.59 -7.70
CA LYS A 436 -0.10 -7.05 -9.02
C LYS A 436 1.15 -6.53 -9.76
N MET A 437 2.04 -5.81 -9.07
CA MET A 437 3.30 -5.36 -9.67
C MET A 437 4.19 -6.52 -10.13
N ILE A 438 4.26 -7.62 -9.36
CA ILE A 438 5.02 -8.81 -9.76
C ILE A 438 4.41 -9.45 -11.02
N GLN A 439 3.08 -9.51 -11.14
CA GLN A 439 2.40 -10.03 -12.34
C GLN A 439 2.67 -9.19 -13.59
N ASN A 440 2.84 -7.87 -13.47
CA ASN A 440 3.16 -7.00 -14.61
C ASN A 440 4.47 -7.39 -15.32
N VAL A 441 5.41 -8.04 -14.61
CA VAL A 441 6.67 -8.52 -15.21
C VAL A 441 6.40 -9.59 -16.28
N LEU A 442 5.29 -10.33 -16.19
CA LEU A 442 4.97 -11.43 -17.12
C LEU A 442 4.31 -10.99 -18.42
N ILE A 443 3.95 -9.72 -18.58
CA ILE A 443 3.29 -9.23 -19.81
C ILE A 443 4.13 -9.57 -21.04
N GLY A 444 5.43 -9.25 -21.02
CA GLY A 444 6.33 -9.49 -22.14
C GLY A 444 6.52 -10.98 -22.45
N VAL A 445 6.61 -11.80 -21.39
CA VAL A 445 6.77 -13.26 -21.52
C VAL A 445 5.53 -13.88 -22.17
N ILE A 446 4.34 -13.52 -21.70
CA ILE A 446 3.08 -14.04 -22.24
C ILE A 446 2.86 -13.55 -23.67
N ALA A 447 3.12 -12.27 -23.96
CA ALA A 447 3.01 -11.73 -25.31
C ALA A 447 3.94 -12.46 -26.30
N PHE A 448 5.15 -12.80 -25.87
CA PHE A 448 6.09 -13.58 -26.69
C PHE A 448 5.55 -14.99 -27.01
N PHE A 449 5.09 -15.75 -26.01
CA PHE A 449 4.53 -17.08 -26.25
C PHE A 449 3.23 -17.02 -27.07
N LEU A 450 2.42 -15.98 -26.87
CA LEU A 450 1.22 -15.75 -27.67
C LEU A 450 1.57 -15.51 -29.14
N ALA A 451 2.55 -14.65 -29.41
CA ALA A 451 3.04 -14.40 -30.77
C ALA A 451 3.55 -15.69 -31.42
N LEU A 452 4.33 -16.50 -30.69
CA LEU A 452 4.79 -17.80 -31.18
C LEU A 452 3.63 -18.74 -31.51
N TYR A 453 2.64 -18.87 -30.63
CA TYR A 453 1.49 -19.74 -30.87
C TYR A 453 0.65 -19.29 -32.06
N PHE A 454 0.35 -17.99 -32.17
CA PHE A 454 -0.45 -17.47 -33.28
C PHE A 454 0.27 -17.58 -34.62
N THR A 455 1.56 -17.24 -34.67
CA THR A 455 2.34 -17.33 -35.92
C THR A 455 2.59 -18.76 -36.37
N THR A 456 2.80 -19.72 -35.45
CA THR A 456 3.15 -21.10 -35.81
C THR A 456 1.96 -22.05 -35.96
N ARG A 457 0.80 -21.75 -35.36
CA ARG A 457 -0.37 -22.63 -35.37
C ARG A 457 -1.62 -21.96 -35.93
N VAL A 458 -1.99 -20.80 -35.40
CA VAL A 458 -3.29 -20.19 -35.75
C VAL A 458 -3.27 -19.60 -37.15
N GLU A 459 -2.25 -18.81 -37.49
CA GLU A 459 -2.14 -18.19 -38.81
C GLU A 459 -1.91 -19.25 -39.91
N VAL A 460 -1.18 -20.33 -39.59
CA VAL A 460 -0.98 -21.47 -40.50
C VAL A 460 -2.27 -22.25 -40.74
N GLU A 461 -3.19 -22.32 -39.77
CA GLU A 461 -4.53 -22.90 -39.94
C GLU A 461 -5.48 -21.98 -40.71
N GLU A 462 -5.19 -20.67 -40.76
CA GLU A 462 -6.00 -19.65 -41.45
C GLU A 462 -5.59 -19.46 -42.93
N THR A 463 -4.34 -19.78 -43.28
CA THR A 463 -3.81 -19.85 -44.65
C THR A 463 -3.99 -21.23 -45.26
#